data_AF-A0A0Q0F261-F1
#
_entry.id   AF-A0A0Q0F261-F1
#
_cell.length_a   1.000
_cell.length_b   1.000
_cell.length_c   1.000
_cell.angle_alpha   90.00
_cell.angle_beta   90.00
_cell.angle_gamma   90.00
#
_symmetry.space_group_name_H-M   'P 1'
#
loop_
_entity.id
_entity.type
_entity.pdbx_description
1 polymer ?
#
loop_
_entity_poly.entity_id
_entity_poly.type
_entity_poly.pdbx_seq_one_letter_code
_entity_poly.pdbx_strand_id
1 'polypeptide(L)'
;MVNIVSQIECVCRGKRNKNIFASHLILLLLLTGCKSTDSGPVQYKANDELVVLAHGLGRSDWAMRYFAQQLKRARYKVCSLDYASIGQSVKALLLQTNKQINACISNANKIHFVGHSLGGLIIRAYLQNNSAVLNSNKLGNVVLIGTPNKGSELANHLNGSWLLHIAGGVSQALVTGDNSLGNTIDELDINVGVIAGTKASALTQHYFNGKNDGLVSVESTKLSNMRDFITLDVSHTGMRYNQQVIQHTLNFLQTGAFPPPTRRTTALF
;
A
#
# COMPACT_ATOMS: atom_id res chain seq x y z
N MET A 1 -36.48 18.21 -10.44
CA MET A 1 -35.44 18.20 -9.39
C MET A 1 -34.99 16.76 -9.19
N VAL A 2 -33.84 16.38 -9.76
CA VAL A 2 -33.21 15.07 -9.54
C VAL A 2 -31.72 15.32 -9.37
N ASN A 3 -31.21 15.20 -8.15
CA ASN A 3 -29.79 15.29 -7.83
C ASN A 3 -29.21 13.86 -7.90
N ILE A 4 -28.55 13.54 -9.01
CA ILE A 4 -27.72 12.32 -9.12
C ILE A 4 -26.29 12.72 -8.77
N VAL A 5 -25.85 12.31 -7.59
CA VAL A 5 -24.44 12.34 -7.18
C VAL A 5 -23.70 11.33 -8.04
N SER A 6 -22.95 11.83 -9.03
CA SER A 6 -22.02 11.03 -9.83
C SER A 6 -20.96 10.40 -8.93
N GLN A 7 -20.98 9.07 -8.83
CA GLN A 7 -19.88 8.28 -8.30
C GLN A 7 -18.73 8.30 -9.31
N ILE A 8 -17.62 8.94 -8.95
CA ILE A 8 -16.35 8.76 -9.66
C ILE A 8 -15.72 7.47 -9.12
N GLU A 9 -16.02 6.35 -9.77
CA GLU A 9 -15.22 5.13 -9.68
C GLU A 9 -13.94 5.33 -10.50
N CYS A 10 -12.84 5.66 -9.84
CA CYS A 10 -11.52 5.64 -10.47
C CYS A 10 -11.05 4.18 -10.54
N VAL A 11 -11.43 3.48 -11.61
CA VAL A 11 -10.98 2.11 -11.89
C VAL A 11 -9.87 2.18 -12.94
N CYS A 12 -8.62 2.17 -12.50
CA CYS A 12 -7.48 1.90 -13.38
C CYS A 12 -7.41 0.37 -13.64
N ARG A 13 -8.35 -0.17 -14.41
CA ARG A 13 -8.30 -1.59 -14.81
C ARG A 13 -7.22 -1.81 -15.87
N GLY A 14 -6.09 -2.39 -15.46
CA GLY A 14 -5.14 -3.00 -16.40
C GLY A 14 -5.78 -4.16 -17.16
N LYS A 15 -5.54 -4.25 -18.48
CA LYS A 15 -5.99 -5.37 -19.33
C LYS A 15 -5.48 -6.71 -18.75
N ARG A 16 -6.39 -7.64 -18.44
CA ARG A 16 -6.04 -9.05 -18.14
C ARG A 16 -5.83 -9.80 -19.45
N ASN A 17 -4.64 -10.37 -19.66
CA ASN A 17 -4.46 -11.42 -20.67
C ASN A 17 -5.14 -12.70 -20.18
N LYS A 18 -6.10 -13.22 -20.95
CA LYS A 18 -6.66 -14.56 -20.76
C LYS A 18 -6.26 -15.41 -21.96
N ASN A 19 -5.36 -16.36 -21.75
CA ASN A 19 -5.21 -17.51 -22.63
C ASN A 19 -6.09 -18.63 -22.08
N ILE A 20 -7.16 -19.00 -22.78
CA ILE A 20 -7.83 -20.31 -22.63
C ILE A 20 -8.29 -20.77 -24.01
N PHE A 21 -8.01 -22.05 -24.28
CA PHE A 21 -8.33 -22.84 -25.46
C PHE A 21 -9.81 -22.82 -25.88
N ALA A 22 -10.02 -23.04 -27.18
CA ALA A 22 -11.28 -23.00 -27.91
C ALA A 22 -12.30 -24.08 -27.53
N SER A 23 -13.59 -23.75 -27.61
CA SER A 23 -14.66 -24.64 -28.10
C SER A 23 -15.89 -23.80 -28.49
N HIS A 24 -16.50 -24.15 -29.62
CA HIS A 24 -17.56 -23.39 -30.29
C HIS A 24 -18.91 -23.47 -29.55
N LEU A 25 -19.49 -22.31 -29.22
CA LEU A 25 -20.94 -22.14 -29.16
C LEU A 25 -21.29 -20.69 -29.53
N ILE A 26 -22.05 -20.53 -30.60
CA ILE A 26 -22.58 -19.27 -31.11
C ILE A 26 -23.60 -18.75 -30.10
N LEU A 27 -23.33 -17.60 -29.50
CA LEU A 27 -24.33 -16.81 -28.79
C LEU A 27 -24.24 -15.37 -29.31
N LEU A 28 -25.25 -14.95 -30.07
CA LEU A 28 -25.49 -13.56 -30.43
C LEU A 28 -25.72 -12.77 -29.13
N LEU A 29 -24.66 -12.18 -28.60
CA LEU A 29 -24.73 -11.13 -27.59
C LEU A 29 -24.44 -9.81 -28.30
N LEU A 30 -25.45 -8.94 -28.26
CA LEU A 30 -25.42 -7.56 -28.71
C LEU A 30 -24.05 -6.92 -28.40
N LEU A 31 -23.38 -6.45 -29.45
CA LEU A 31 -22.19 -5.61 -29.35
C LEU A 31 -22.60 -4.26 -28.73
N THR A 32 -22.88 -4.22 -27.43
CA THR A 32 -22.69 -3.00 -26.66
C THR A 32 -21.18 -2.84 -26.52
N GLY A 33 -20.57 -2.21 -27.53
CA GLY A 33 -19.18 -1.80 -27.43
C GLY A 33 -19.00 -1.00 -26.15
N CYS A 34 -18.11 -1.44 -25.27
CA CYS A 34 -17.59 -0.55 -24.24
C CYS A 34 -16.92 0.61 -24.98
N LYS A 35 -17.61 1.75 -25.07
CA LYS A 35 -16.92 2.99 -25.37
C LYS A 35 -15.87 3.14 -24.28
N SER A 36 -14.60 3.02 -24.67
CA SER A 36 -13.49 3.54 -23.89
C SER A 36 -13.76 5.03 -23.76
N THR A 37 -14.42 5.45 -22.69
CA THR A 37 -14.39 6.84 -22.27
C THR A 37 -12.94 7.07 -21.90
N ASP A 38 -12.19 7.64 -22.85
CA ASP A 38 -10.90 8.24 -22.58
C ASP A 38 -11.16 9.28 -21.51
N SER A 39 -11.02 8.85 -20.26
CA SER A 39 -11.37 9.67 -19.12
C SER A 39 -10.20 10.62 -19.05
N GLY A 40 -10.41 11.86 -19.47
CA GLY A 40 -9.39 12.90 -19.39
C GLY A 40 -8.74 12.92 -18.00
N PRO A 41 -7.56 13.54 -17.87
CA PRO A 41 -6.76 13.47 -16.64
C PRO A 41 -7.62 13.83 -15.43
N VAL A 42 -7.52 13.03 -14.36
CA VAL A 42 -8.32 13.18 -13.14
C VAL A 42 -8.25 14.62 -12.64
N GLN A 43 -9.41 15.28 -12.54
CA GLN A 43 -9.51 16.66 -12.08
C GLN A 43 -9.85 16.67 -10.59
N TYR A 44 -8.99 17.30 -9.80
CA TYR A 44 -9.21 17.52 -8.37
C TYR A 44 -9.58 18.97 -8.10
N LYS A 45 -10.43 19.21 -7.10
CA LYS A 45 -10.74 20.57 -6.65
C LYS A 45 -9.57 21.15 -5.86
N ALA A 46 -9.53 22.48 -5.72
CA ALA A 46 -8.46 23.19 -5.00
C ALA A 46 -8.17 22.61 -3.59
N ASN A 47 -9.22 22.24 -2.86
CA ASN A 47 -9.13 21.75 -1.48
C ASN A 47 -9.17 20.21 -1.37
N ASP A 48 -9.09 19.48 -2.49
CA ASP A 48 -9.05 18.02 -2.44
C ASP A 48 -7.63 17.54 -2.07
N GLU A 49 -7.55 16.70 -1.03
CA GLU A 49 -6.33 15.97 -0.69
C GLU A 49 -6.41 14.54 -1.23
N LEU A 50 -5.37 14.13 -1.98
CA LEU A 50 -5.27 12.80 -2.57
C LEU A 50 -4.46 11.88 -1.67
N VAL A 51 -4.95 10.66 -1.45
CA VAL A 51 -4.19 9.56 -0.85
C VAL A 51 -3.92 8.52 -1.93
N VAL A 52 -2.64 8.27 -2.20
CA VAL A 52 -2.18 7.13 -2.99
C VAL A 52 -2.07 5.93 -2.06
N LEU A 53 -2.83 4.87 -2.36
CA LEU A 53 -2.97 3.68 -1.51
C LEU A 53 -2.37 2.45 -2.21
N ALA A 54 -1.32 1.88 -1.61
CA ALA A 54 -0.61 0.73 -2.17
C ALA A 54 -0.82 -0.53 -1.31
N HIS A 55 -1.26 -1.63 -1.95
CA HIS A 55 -1.45 -2.94 -1.29
C HIS A 55 -0.14 -3.70 -1.10
N GLY A 56 -0.17 -4.92 -0.54
CA GLY A 56 1.00 -5.80 -0.38
C GLY A 56 1.19 -6.82 -1.51
N LEU A 57 2.18 -7.70 -1.35
CA LEU A 57 2.52 -8.79 -2.29
C LEU A 57 1.33 -9.75 -2.56
N GLY A 58 1.15 -10.17 -3.82
CA GLY A 58 0.18 -11.20 -4.20
C GLY A 58 -1.28 -10.79 -4.01
N ARG A 59 -1.56 -9.49 -4.20
CA ARG A 59 -2.88 -8.88 -4.03
C ARG A 59 -3.23 -8.02 -5.25
N SER A 60 -4.46 -7.53 -5.25
CA SER A 60 -4.93 -6.41 -6.06
C SER A 60 -5.40 -5.28 -5.16
N ASP A 61 -5.77 -4.14 -5.76
CA ASP A 61 -6.40 -3.00 -5.09
C ASP A 61 -7.56 -3.37 -4.13
N TRP A 62 -8.33 -4.41 -4.47
CA TRP A 62 -9.44 -4.95 -3.69
C TRP A 62 -9.04 -5.33 -2.25
N ALA A 63 -7.79 -5.73 -2.05
CA ALA A 63 -7.23 -6.05 -0.74
C ALA A 63 -7.27 -4.85 0.23
N MET A 64 -7.28 -3.63 -0.30
CA MET A 64 -7.31 -2.36 0.44
C MET A 64 -8.66 -1.65 0.34
N ARG A 65 -9.70 -2.27 -0.24
CA ARG A 65 -11.00 -1.61 -0.49
C ARG A 65 -11.66 -1.01 0.75
N TYR A 66 -11.56 -1.70 1.88
CA TYR A 66 -12.13 -1.24 3.15
C TYR A 66 -11.39 0.01 3.64
N PHE A 67 -10.06 -0.04 3.61
CA PHE A 67 -9.20 1.09 3.92
C PHE A 67 -9.51 2.29 3.02
N ALA A 68 -9.62 2.07 1.71
CA ALA A 68 -10.00 3.08 0.73
C ALA A 68 -11.37 3.70 1.03
N GLN A 69 -12.35 2.88 1.43
CA GLN A 69 -13.68 3.36 1.82
C GLN A 69 -13.61 4.27 3.06
N GLN A 70 -12.79 3.91 4.05
CA GLN A 70 -12.62 4.72 5.26
C GLN A 70 -11.93 6.06 4.95
N LEU A 71 -10.89 6.06 4.10
CA LEU A 71 -10.25 7.29 3.61
C LEU A 71 -11.26 8.21 2.89
N LYS A 72 -12.07 7.64 1.99
CA LYS A 72 -13.14 8.38 1.28
C LYS A 72 -14.20 8.95 2.23
N ARG A 73 -14.59 8.19 3.26
CA ARG A 73 -15.51 8.66 4.31
C ARG A 73 -14.92 9.83 5.09
N ALA A 74 -13.60 9.84 5.29
CA ALA A 74 -12.85 10.96 5.84
C ALA A 74 -12.54 12.07 4.82
N ARG A 75 -13.23 12.09 3.67
CA ARG A 75 -13.20 13.15 2.63
C ARG A 75 -11.93 13.21 1.77
N TYR A 76 -11.02 12.25 1.90
CA TYR A 76 -9.89 12.12 0.98
C TYR A 76 -10.34 11.63 -0.40
N LYS A 77 -9.65 12.10 -1.44
CA LYS A 77 -9.60 11.39 -2.72
C LYS A 77 -8.66 10.21 -2.59
N VAL A 78 -8.96 9.10 -3.25
CA VAL A 78 -8.16 7.89 -3.12
C VAL A 78 -7.82 7.35 -4.50
N CYS A 79 -6.53 7.20 -4.77
CA CYS A 79 -6.01 6.43 -5.88
C CYS A 79 -5.45 5.13 -5.33
N SER A 80 -6.16 4.02 -5.54
CA SER A 80 -5.65 2.69 -5.20
C SER A 80 -4.81 2.16 -6.35
N LEU A 81 -3.56 1.78 -6.07
CA LEU A 81 -2.71 1.13 -7.05
C LEU A 81 -3.18 -0.31 -7.27
N ASP A 82 -3.26 -0.75 -8.53
CA ASP A 82 -3.59 -2.12 -8.91
C ASP A 82 -2.41 -2.72 -9.70
N TYR A 83 -1.64 -3.58 -9.06
CA TYR A 83 -0.44 -4.14 -9.67
C TYR A 83 -0.23 -5.62 -9.35
N ALA A 84 0.24 -6.37 -10.34
CA ALA A 84 0.69 -7.72 -10.13
C ALA A 84 2.10 -7.69 -9.52
N SER A 85 2.34 -8.52 -8.51
CA SER A 85 3.65 -8.61 -7.85
C SER A 85 4.20 -10.03 -7.81
N ILE A 86 3.35 -11.06 -7.89
CA ILE A 86 3.78 -12.45 -8.03
C ILE A 86 4.36 -12.66 -9.43
N GLY A 87 5.55 -13.27 -9.49
CA GLY A 87 6.22 -13.59 -10.75
C GLY A 87 6.77 -12.39 -11.52
N GLN A 88 6.66 -11.17 -10.97
CA GLN A 88 7.20 -9.97 -11.60
C GLN A 88 8.64 -9.71 -11.13
N SER A 89 9.43 -9.01 -11.96
CA SER A 89 10.68 -8.40 -11.50
C SER A 89 10.39 -7.10 -10.75
N VAL A 90 11.28 -6.72 -9.83
CA VAL A 90 11.19 -5.44 -9.11
C VAL A 90 11.11 -4.27 -10.09
N LYS A 91 11.92 -4.29 -11.15
CA LYS A 91 11.92 -3.25 -12.19
C LYS A 91 10.56 -3.12 -12.87
N ALA A 92 9.94 -4.24 -13.26
CA ALA A 92 8.62 -4.23 -13.90
C ALA A 92 7.54 -3.71 -12.95
N LEU A 93 7.57 -4.16 -11.69
CA LEU A 93 6.68 -3.69 -10.62
C LEU A 93 6.77 -2.16 -10.46
N LEU A 94 7.99 -1.64 -10.26
CA LEU A 94 8.20 -0.20 -10.06
C LEU A 94 7.81 0.62 -11.29
N LEU A 95 8.11 0.17 -12.50
CA LEU A 95 7.67 0.85 -13.73
C LEU A 95 6.14 0.94 -13.80
N GLN A 96 5.43 -0.16 -13.51
CA GLN A 96 3.98 -0.20 -13.52
C GLN A 96 3.39 0.74 -12.46
N THR A 97 3.91 0.72 -11.23
CA THR A 97 3.38 1.55 -10.15
C THR A 97 3.73 3.02 -10.33
N ASN A 98 4.92 3.35 -10.82
CA ASN A 98 5.30 4.74 -11.12
C ASN A 98 4.36 5.37 -12.14
N LYS A 99 3.99 4.62 -13.19
CA LYS A 99 3.00 5.07 -14.19
C LYS A 99 1.65 5.38 -13.55
N GLN A 100 1.17 4.51 -12.66
CA GLN A 100 -0.11 4.71 -11.97
C GLN A 100 -0.07 5.91 -11.02
N ILE A 101 1.00 6.02 -10.22
CA ILE A 101 1.17 7.14 -9.29
C ILE A 101 1.21 8.45 -10.07
N ASN A 102 2.03 8.55 -11.12
CA ASN A 102 2.12 9.75 -11.97
C ASN A 102 0.77 10.14 -12.58
N ALA A 103 -0.01 9.17 -13.06
CA ALA A 103 -1.35 9.43 -13.57
C ALA A 103 -2.26 10.01 -12.47
N CYS A 104 -2.21 9.43 -11.27
CA CYS A 104 -3.04 9.85 -10.15
C CYS A 104 -2.70 11.23 -9.61
N ILE A 105 -1.42 11.62 -9.59
CA ILE A 105 -0.98 12.86 -8.92
C ILE A 105 -0.96 14.10 -9.83
N SER A 106 -1.09 13.92 -11.15
CA SER A 106 -0.87 14.97 -12.17
C SER A 106 -1.54 16.31 -11.87
N ASN A 107 -2.78 16.31 -11.34
CA ASN A 107 -3.52 17.53 -10.98
C ASN A 107 -3.81 17.66 -9.47
N ALA A 108 -3.13 16.87 -8.63
CA ALA A 108 -3.35 16.93 -7.19
C ALA A 108 -2.66 18.17 -6.59
N ASN A 109 -3.31 18.78 -5.60
CA ASN A 109 -2.78 19.93 -4.86
C ASN A 109 -2.07 19.51 -3.57
N LYS A 110 -2.52 18.42 -2.95
CA LYS A 110 -1.89 17.78 -1.80
C LYS A 110 -1.92 16.26 -1.97
N ILE A 111 -0.78 15.60 -1.76
CA ILE A 111 -0.58 14.18 -2.03
C ILE A 111 -0.04 13.48 -0.80
N HIS A 112 -0.83 12.58 -0.26
CA HIS A 112 -0.46 11.67 0.81
C HIS A 112 -0.22 10.28 0.25
N PHE A 113 0.53 9.48 0.99
CA PHE A 113 0.80 8.09 0.63
C PHE A 113 0.51 7.16 1.81
N VAL A 114 -0.15 6.05 1.52
CA VAL A 114 -0.40 4.98 2.50
C VAL A 114 -0.02 3.65 1.87
N GLY A 115 0.97 2.97 2.45
CA GLY A 115 1.47 1.70 1.96
C GLY A 115 1.36 0.60 2.98
N HIS A 116 0.77 -0.54 2.60
CA HIS A 116 0.80 -1.76 3.39
C HIS A 116 1.87 -2.72 2.88
N SER A 117 2.74 -3.21 3.77
CA SER A 117 3.75 -4.23 3.43
C SER A 117 4.61 -3.78 2.22
N LEU A 118 4.74 -4.60 1.17
CA LEU A 118 5.39 -4.26 -0.10
C LEU A 118 4.98 -2.88 -0.66
N GLY A 119 3.71 -2.47 -0.51
CA GLY A 119 3.22 -1.19 -1.01
C GLY A 119 3.95 0.01 -0.39
N GLY A 120 4.42 -0.10 0.85
CA GLY A 120 5.24 0.92 1.48
C GLY A 120 6.62 1.04 0.82
N LEU A 121 7.24 -0.08 0.44
CA LEU A 121 8.51 -0.07 -0.29
C LEU A 121 8.36 0.54 -1.68
N ILE A 122 7.26 0.25 -2.36
CA ILE A 122 6.95 0.86 -3.66
C ILE A 122 6.83 2.39 -3.54
N ILE A 123 6.16 2.88 -2.50
CA ILE A 123 6.01 4.32 -2.24
C ILE A 123 7.37 4.95 -1.97
N ARG A 124 8.19 4.35 -1.10
CA ARG A 124 9.52 4.89 -0.81
C ARG A 124 10.41 4.89 -2.07
N ALA A 125 10.42 3.80 -2.84
CA ALA A 125 11.14 3.71 -4.10
C ALA A 125 10.65 4.75 -5.13
N TYR A 126 9.34 5.00 -5.20
CA TYR A 126 8.78 6.04 -6.06
C TYR A 126 9.32 7.42 -5.65
N LEU A 127 9.23 7.77 -4.36
CA LEU A 127 9.65 9.09 -3.87
C LEU A 127 11.16 9.32 -4.07
N GLN A 128 12.00 8.32 -3.80
CA GLN A 128 13.45 8.39 -4.05
C GLN A 128 13.77 8.72 -5.52
N ASN A 129 13.06 8.08 -6.45
CA ASN A 129 13.32 8.23 -7.88
C ASN A 129 12.58 9.40 -8.54
N ASN A 130 11.78 10.16 -7.79
CA ASN A 130 10.98 11.28 -8.30
C ASN A 130 11.18 12.53 -7.44
N SER A 131 12.38 13.10 -7.48
CA SER A 131 12.77 14.28 -6.69
C SER A 131 11.83 15.48 -6.85
N ALA A 132 11.21 15.63 -8.03
CA ALA A 132 10.22 16.69 -8.28
C ALA A 132 8.98 16.54 -7.39
N VAL A 133 8.55 15.32 -7.08
CA VAL A 133 7.45 15.06 -6.14
C VAL A 133 7.95 15.13 -4.70
N LEU A 134 9.10 14.51 -4.43
CA LEU A 134 9.73 14.49 -3.11
C LEU A 134 9.91 15.90 -2.52
N ASN A 135 10.42 16.82 -3.34
CA ASN A 135 10.72 18.20 -2.92
C ASN A 135 9.55 19.17 -3.16
N SER A 136 8.38 18.66 -3.57
CA SER A 136 7.21 19.49 -3.83
C SER A 136 6.52 19.89 -2.54
N ASN A 137 6.04 21.13 -2.47
CA ASN A 137 5.10 21.58 -1.43
C ASN A 137 3.75 20.81 -1.44
N LYS A 138 3.48 20.09 -2.53
CA LYS A 138 2.31 19.21 -2.66
C LYS A 138 2.47 17.90 -1.89
N LEU A 139 3.69 17.49 -1.53
CA LEU A 139 3.88 16.28 -0.74
C LEU A 139 3.30 16.49 0.66
N GLY A 140 2.47 15.55 1.08
CA GLY A 140 1.88 15.46 2.40
C GLY A 140 2.51 14.35 3.23
N ASN A 141 1.72 13.84 4.15
CA ASN A 141 2.13 12.80 5.09
C ASN A 141 2.15 11.41 4.44
N VAL A 142 3.15 10.61 4.81
CA VAL A 142 3.33 9.22 4.37
C VAL A 142 3.09 8.29 5.56
N VAL A 143 2.30 7.24 5.37
CA VAL A 143 2.06 6.22 6.40
C VAL A 143 2.46 4.85 5.88
N LEU A 144 3.37 4.20 6.61
CA LEU A 144 3.87 2.86 6.32
C LEU A 144 3.29 1.87 7.33
N ILE A 145 2.57 0.86 6.85
CA ILE A 145 1.82 -0.10 7.67
C ILE A 145 2.42 -1.49 7.49
N GLY A 146 3.14 -1.99 8.50
CA GLY A 146 3.80 -3.30 8.43
C GLY A 146 4.81 -3.42 7.28
N THR A 147 5.37 -2.31 6.82
CA THR A 147 6.33 -2.29 5.69
C THR A 147 7.67 -2.84 6.16
N PRO A 148 8.25 -3.86 5.51
CA PRO A 148 9.56 -4.41 5.89
C PRO A 148 10.69 -3.50 5.39
N ASN A 149 10.85 -2.32 6.02
CA ASN A 149 11.78 -1.28 5.59
C ASN A 149 13.24 -1.73 5.60
N LYS A 150 13.60 -2.71 6.44
CA LYS A 150 14.95 -3.29 6.53
C LYS A 150 15.04 -4.72 5.95
N GLY A 151 14.06 -5.11 5.12
CA GLY A 151 13.90 -6.47 4.61
C GLY A 151 13.14 -7.41 5.57
N SER A 152 12.77 -8.61 5.13
CA SER A 152 11.96 -9.56 5.90
C SER A 152 12.77 -10.75 6.42
N GLU A 153 12.83 -10.91 7.75
CA GLU A 153 13.50 -12.04 8.40
C GLU A 153 12.89 -13.38 7.98
N LEU A 154 11.55 -13.43 7.88
CA LEU A 154 10.85 -14.62 7.43
C LEU A 154 11.19 -14.97 5.97
N ALA A 155 11.36 -13.97 5.11
CA ALA A 155 11.80 -14.22 3.73
C ALA A 155 13.20 -14.84 3.68
N ASN A 156 14.10 -14.53 4.62
CA ASN A 156 15.41 -15.19 4.73
C ASN A 156 15.28 -16.67 5.05
N HIS A 157 14.45 -16.99 6.05
CA HIS A 157 14.29 -18.38 6.49
C HIS A 157 13.56 -19.24 5.45
N LEU A 158 12.73 -18.62 4.62
CA LEU A 158 12.05 -19.28 3.52
C LEU A 158 12.84 -19.24 2.20
N ASN A 159 14.00 -18.57 2.18
CA ASN A 159 14.89 -18.48 1.01
C ASN A 159 15.32 -19.90 0.60
N GLY A 160 15.07 -20.27 -0.65
CA GLY A 160 15.28 -21.64 -1.14
C GLY A 160 14.03 -22.54 -1.14
N SER A 161 12.93 -22.15 -0.48
CA SER A 161 11.67 -22.91 -0.57
C SER A 161 11.03 -22.78 -1.96
N TRP A 162 10.44 -23.86 -2.47
CA TRP A 162 9.70 -23.86 -3.75
C TRP A 162 8.57 -22.81 -3.77
N LEU A 163 8.01 -22.47 -2.61
CA LEU A 163 6.98 -21.45 -2.43
C LEU A 163 7.46 -20.02 -2.75
N LEU A 164 8.66 -19.62 -2.32
CA LEU A 164 9.23 -18.32 -2.72
C LEU A 164 9.64 -18.30 -4.20
N HIS A 165 10.08 -19.44 -4.76
CA HIS A 165 10.39 -19.56 -6.18
C HIS A 165 9.14 -19.41 -7.07
N ILE A 166 7.99 -19.94 -6.64
CA ILE A 166 6.70 -19.71 -7.32
C ILE A 166 6.23 -18.27 -7.17
N ALA A 167 6.54 -17.63 -6.04
CA ALA A 167 6.19 -16.23 -5.79
C ALA A 167 7.06 -15.24 -6.60
N GLY A 168 8.25 -15.65 -7.07
CA GLY A 168 9.07 -14.95 -8.07
C GLY A 168 9.83 -13.71 -7.56
N GLY A 169 10.39 -12.93 -8.50
CA GLY A 169 11.44 -11.93 -8.27
C GLY A 169 11.16 -10.86 -7.21
N VAL A 170 9.93 -10.34 -7.10
CA VAL A 170 9.58 -9.39 -6.01
C VAL A 170 9.70 -10.05 -4.64
N SER A 171 9.34 -11.32 -4.51
CA SER A 171 9.40 -12.05 -3.23
C SER A 171 10.86 -12.28 -2.80
N GLN A 172 11.76 -12.51 -3.77
CA GLN A 172 13.20 -12.61 -3.52
C GLN A 172 13.81 -11.26 -3.12
N ALA A 173 13.34 -10.16 -3.71
CA ALA A 173 13.83 -8.82 -3.37
C ALA A 173 13.39 -8.33 -1.97
N LEU A 174 12.51 -9.07 -1.28
CA LEU A 174 12.09 -8.76 0.09
C LEU A 174 12.95 -9.45 1.16
N VAL A 175 13.86 -10.36 0.77
CA VAL A 175 14.82 -11.04 1.64
C VAL A 175 15.78 -10.01 2.24
N THR A 176 16.03 -10.04 3.56
CA THR A 176 17.00 -9.18 4.26
C THR A 176 18.42 -9.35 3.71
N GLY A 177 19.15 -8.24 3.67
CA GLY A 177 20.52 -8.15 3.15
C GLY A 177 20.69 -6.85 2.36
N ASP A 178 21.92 -6.49 1.99
CA ASP A 178 22.21 -5.20 1.36
C ASP A 178 21.45 -4.98 0.04
N ASN A 179 21.10 -6.06 -0.65
CA ASN A 179 20.35 -6.03 -1.91
C ASN A 179 18.83 -6.14 -1.75
N SER A 180 18.31 -6.13 -0.52
CA SER A 180 16.86 -6.10 -0.30
C SER A 180 16.29 -4.78 -0.79
N LEU A 181 15.09 -4.80 -1.39
CA LEU A 181 14.43 -3.59 -1.85
C LEU A 181 14.32 -2.55 -0.72
N GLY A 182 14.10 -2.99 0.52
CA GLY A 182 14.06 -2.09 1.68
C GLY A 182 15.38 -1.38 1.97
N ASN A 183 16.51 -2.10 1.83
CA ASN A 183 17.85 -1.60 2.13
C ASN A 183 18.48 -0.83 0.95
N THR A 184 18.00 -1.01 -0.27
CA THR A 184 18.44 -0.23 -1.44
C THR A 184 17.77 1.15 -1.54
N ILE A 185 16.81 1.42 -0.64
CA ILE A 185 16.09 2.69 -0.61
C ILE A 185 16.64 3.50 0.56
N ASP A 186 17.13 4.70 0.25
CA ASP A 186 17.65 5.65 1.20
C ASP A 186 16.58 6.08 2.21
N GLU A 187 17.04 6.66 3.32
CA GLU A 187 16.17 7.39 4.23
C GLU A 187 15.82 8.75 3.60
N LEU A 188 14.53 8.96 3.35
CA LEU A 188 14.03 10.16 2.66
C LEU A 188 13.58 11.20 3.69
N ASP A 189 13.91 12.47 3.49
CA ASP A 189 13.40 13.57 4.33
C ASP A 189 11.91 13.83 4.03
N ILE A 190 11.04 13.04 4.67
CA ILE A 190 9.59 13.07 4.51
C ILE A 190 8.90 12.94 5.86
N ASN A 191 7.69 13.50 5.96
CA ASN A 191 6.87 13.29 7.16
C ASN A 191 6.24 11.89 7.15
N VAL A 192 6.96 10.91 7.72
CA VAL A 192 6.58 9.49 7.70
C VAL A 192 6.19 8.95 9.07
N GLY A 193 5.01 8.35 9.15
CA GLY A 193 4.51 7.62 10.30
C GLY A 193 4.56 6.12 10.07
N VAL A 194 5.00 5.35 11.06
CA VAL A 194 5.12 3.89 10.96
C VAL A 194 4.15 3.20 11.92
N ILE A 195 3.32 2.31 11.40
CA ILE A 195 2.43 1.45 12.18
C ILE A 195 2.91 0.00 12.06
N ALA A 196 3.27 -0.62 13.18
CA ALA A 196 3.70 -2.01 13.26
C ALA A 196 2.65 -2.90 13.95
N GLY A 197 2.41 -4.09 13.39
CA GLY A 197 1.62 -5.12 14.06
C GLY A 197 2.45 -5.91 15.06
N THR A 198 1.80 -6.49 16.06
CA THR A 198 2.46 -7.29 17.12
C THR A 198 1.77 -8.63 17.40
N LYS A 199 0.71 -8.95 16.66
CA LYS A 199 0.03 -10.24 16.79
C LYS A 199 0.76 -11.29 15.95
N ALA A 200 1.67 -12.01 16.61
CA ALA A 200 2.45 -13.07 16.00
C ALA A 200 1.56 -14.23 15.50
N SER A 201 2.09 -15.00 14.56
CA SER A 201 1.49 -16.26 14.09
C SER A 201 2.20 -17.44 14.71
N ALA A 202 1.45 -18.41 15.26
CA ALA A 202 2.03 -19.63 15.85
C ALA A 202 2.90 -20.42 14.85
N LEU A 203 2.63 -20.29 13.55
CA LEU A 203 3.36 -20.97 12.48
C LEU A 203 4.70 -20.32 12.12
N THR A 204 4.93 -19.06 12.48
CA THR A 204 6.12 -18.30 12.04
C THR A 204 6.85 -17.61 13.19
N GLN A 205 6.27 -17.57 14.39
CA GLN A 205 6.83 -16.87 15.54
C GLN A 205 8.27 -17.30 15.89
N HIS A 206 8.63 -18.55 15.63
CA HIS A 206 9.97 -19.11 15.90
C HIS A 206 11.06 -18.57 14.97
N TYR A 207 10.69 -17.89 13.87
CA TYR A 207 11.63 -17.19 12.99
C TYR A 207 11.95 -15.76 13.45
N PHE A 208 11.38 -15.29 14.55
CA PHE A 208 11.55 -13.93 15.03
C PHE A 208 12.09 -13.91 16.46
N ASN A 209 13.11 -13.08 16.70
CA ASN A 209 13.68 -12.85 18.04
C ASN A 209 12.90 -11.83 18.87
N GLY A 210 11.88 -11.18 18.30
CA GLY A 210 11.12 -10.10 18.94
C GLY A 210 9.67 -10.01 18.45
N LYS A 211 8.98 -8.94 18.88
CA LYS A 211 7.59 -8.67 18.48
C LYS A 211 7.47 -8.62 16.95
N ASN A 212 6.45 -9.28 16.42
CA ASN A 212 6.18 -9.39 14.99
C ASN A 212 4.69 -9.53 14.75
N ASP A 213 4.27 -9.31 13.51
CA ASP A 213 2.88 -9.41 13.08
C ASP A 213 2.56 -10.75 12.37
N GLY A 214 3.45 -11.72 12.51
CA GLY A 214 3.42 -13.02 11.83
C GLY A 214 4.17 -13.05 10.50
N LEU A 215 4.54 -11.91 9.90
CA LEU A 215 5.33 -11.86 8.65
C LEU A 215 6.51 -10.89 8.70
N VAL A 216 6.40 -9.82 9.48
CA VAL A 216 7.40 -8.76 9.59
C VAL A 216 7.65 -8.45 11.06
N SER A 217 8.91 -8.30 11.46
CA SER A 217 9.27 -7.89 12.81
C SER A 217 8.99 -6.40 13.01
N VAL A 218 8.73 -6.00 14.25
CA VAL A 218 8.61 -4.58 14.62
C VAL A 218 9.87 -3.81 14.24
N GLU A 219 11.06 -4.37 14.48
CA GLU A 219 12.33 -3.69 14.18
C GLU A 219 12.56 -3.46 12.68
N SER A 220 12.15 -4.42 11.84
CA SER A 220 12.22 -4.28 10.38
C SER A 220 11.32 -3.15 9.86
N THR A 221 10.22 -2.83 10.56
CA THR A 221 9.34 -1.73 10.13
C THR A 221 9.89 -0.34 10.39
N LYS A 222 10.87 -0.18 11.28
CA LYS A 222 11.34 1.15 11.69
C LYS A 222 12.24 1.79 10.63
N LEU A 223 12.15 3.11 10.54
CA LEU A 223 13.11 3.98 9.86
C LEU A 223 13.78 4.88 10.91
N SER A 224 15.02 5.30 10.72
CA SER A 224 15.68 6.17 11.71
C SER A 224 15.02 7.55 11.78
N ASN A 225 14.46 8.00 10.65
CA ASN A 225 13.89 9.33 10.47
C ASN A 225 12.35 9.36 10.50
N MET A 226 11.70 8.34 11.06
CA MET A 226 10.25 8.34 11.22
C MET A 226 9.80 9.43 12.19
N ARG A 227 8.78 10.19 11.81
CA ARG A 227 8.22 11.27 12.63
C ARG A 227 7.52 10.74 13.87
N ASP A 228 6.81 9.63 13.70
CA ASP A 228 6.10 8.96 14.77
C ASP A 228 5.99 7.46 14.49
N PHE A 229 5.84 6.67 15.55
CA PHE A 229 5.84 5.22 15.51
C PHE A 229 4.85 4.65 16.52
N ILE A 230 4.04 3.69 16.09
CA ILE A 230 3.14 2.97 17.00
C ILE A 230 3.09 1.48 16.69
N THR A 231 3.00 0.68 17.76
CA THR A 231 2.66 -0.75 17.69
C THR A 231 1.21 -0.99 18.05
N LEU A 232 0.53 -1.87 17.30
CA LEU A 232 -0.83 -2.32 17.60
C LEU A 232 -0.89 -3.85 17.68
N ASP A 233 -1.77 -4.39 18.53
CA ASP A 233 -2.02 -5.83 18.64
C ASP A 233 -2.90 -6.31 17.47
N VAL A 234 -2.27 -6.46 16.31
CA VAL A 234 -2.91 -6.84 15.04
C VAL A 234 -1.94 -7.63 14.19
N SER A 235 -2.45 -8.59 13.43
CA SER A 235 -1.64 -9.43 12.53
C SER A 235 -1.38 -8.70 11.21
N HIS A 236 -0.37 -9.16 10.47
CA HIS A 236 0.05 -8.53 9.23
C HIS A 236 -1.10 -8.33 8.23
N THR A 237 -1.89 -9.38 8.04
CA THR A 237 -3.01 -9.40 7.11
C THR A 237 -4.23 -8.63 7.65
N GLY A 238 -4.39 -8.58 8.97
CA GLY A 238 -5.49 -7.92 9.67
C GLY A 238 -5.39 -6.40 9.67
N MET A 239 -4.18 -5.83 9.55
CA MET A 239 -3.97 -4.37 9.56
C MET A 239 -4.79 -3.61 8.50
N ARG A 240 -5.09 -4.25 7.36
CA ARG A 240 -5.88 -3.66 6.27
C ARG A 240 -7.35 -3.39 6.63
N TYR A 241 -7.84 -4.03 7.68
CA TYR A 241 -9.23 -3.97 8.12
C TYR A 241 -9.39 -3.45 9.55
N ASN A 242 -8.29 -3.32 10.28
CA ASN A 242 -8.32 -2.96 11.69
C ASN A 242 -8.67 -1.47 11.86
N GLN A 243 -9.70 -1.20 12.67
CA GLN A 243 -10.21 0.14 12.88
C GLN A 243 -9.18 1.07 13.56
N GLN A 244 -8.37 0.55 14.47
CA GLN A 244 -7.31 1.35 15.10
C GLN A 244 -6.27 1.75 14.06
N VAL A 245 -5.77 0.82 13.25
CA VAL A 245 -4.80 1.14 12.17
C VAL A 245 -5.32 2.26 11.27
N ILE A 246 -6.60 2.20 10.88
CA ILE A 246 -7.25 3.20 10.04
C ILE A 246 -7.37 4.55 10.76
N GLN A 247 -7.81 4.55 12.02
CA GLN A 247 -7.94 5.79 12.81
C GLN A 247 -6.58 6.47 13.04
N HIS A 248 -5.55 5.69 13.39
CA HIS A 248 -4.19 6.19 13.54
C HIS A 248 -3.65 6.74 12.21
N THR A 249 -3.93 6.06 11.09
CA THR A 249 -3.55 6.54 9.76
C THR A 249 -4.24 7.86 9.43
N LEU A 250 -5.57 7.95 9.62
CA LEU A 250 -6.33 9.19 9.37
C LEU A 250 -5.81 10.36 10.21
N ASN A 251 -5.53 10.13 11.49
CA ASN A 251 -4.98 11.16 12.36
C ASN A 251 -3.59 11.61 11.89
N PHE A 252 -2.72 10.67 11.52
CA PHE A 252 -1.40 10.98 11.01
C PHE A 252 -1.47 11.74 9.68
N LEU A 253 -2.39 11.36 8.78
CA LEU A 253 -2.60 12.07 7.52
C LEU A 253 -3.00 13.54 7.75
N GLN A 254 -3.78 13.82 8.80
CA GLN A 254 -4.23 15.18 9.13
C GLN A 254 -3.20 15.99 9.92
N THR A 255 -2.47 15.36 10.84
CA THR A 255 -1.69 16.07 11.87
C THR A 255 -0.19 15.81 11.82
N GLY A 256 0.25 14.76 11.12
CA GLY A 256 1.64 14.31 11.14
C GLY A 256 2.07 13.61 12.43
N ALA A 257 1.12 13.20 13.28
CA ALA A 257 1.36 12.44 14.51
C ALA A 257 0.28 11.38 14.74
N PHE A 258 0.60 10.34 15.49
CA PHE A 258 -0.39 9.39 16.00
C PHE A 258 -1.03 9.94 17.28
N PRO A 259 -2.32 9.63 17.54
CA PRO A 259 -2.93 10.01 18.80
C PRO A 259 -2.20 9.33 19.97
N PRO A 260 -2.10 10.00 21.13
CA PRO A 260 -1.49 9.41 22.31
C PRO A 260 -2.24 8.13 22.72
N PRO A 261 -1.58 7.18 23.40
CA PRO A 261 -2.23 5.99 23.91
C PRO A 261 -3.45 6.39 24.73
N THR A 262 -4.63 5.89 24.35
CA THR A 262 -5.81 6.06 25.21
C THR A 262 -5.53 5.32 26.51
N ARG A 263 -5.42 6.07 27.63
CA ARG A 263 -5.40 5.45 28.96
C ARG A 263 -6.67 4.61 29.03
N ARG A 264 -6.53 3.28 29.16
CA ARG A 264 -7.67 2.45 29.52
C ARG A 264 -8.12 2.96 30.89
N THR A 265 -9.28 3.60 30.97
CA THR A 265 -10.00 3.69 32.23
C THR A 265 -10.24 2.24 32.65
N THR A 266 -9.59 1.81 33.71
CA THR A 266 -9.89 0.57 34.40
C THR A 266 -11.35 0.68 34.85
N ALA A 267 -12.27 0.21 34.03
CA ALA A 267 -13.60 -0.12 34.49
C ALA A 267 -13.42 -1.33 35.39
N LEU A 268 -13.39 -1.07 36.69
CA LEU A 268 -13.62 -2.07 37.73
C LEU A 268 -14.96 -2.74 37.39
N PHE A 269 -14.91 -4.04 37.14
CA PHE A 269 -16.02 -4.97 37.36
C PHE A 269 -15.47 -6.11 38.19
#